data_AF-K2BT08-F1
#
_entry.id   AF-K2BT08-F1
#
_cell.length_a   1.000
_cell.length_b   1.000
_cell.length_c   1.000
_cell.angle_alpha   90.00
_cell.angle_beta   90.00
_cell.angle_gamma   90.00
#
_symmetry.space_group_name_H-M   'P 1'
#
loop_
_entity.id
_entity.type
_entity.pdbx_description
1 polymer ?
#
loop_
_entity_poly.entity_id
_entity_poly.type
_entity_poly.pdbx_seq_one_letter_code
_entity_poly.pdbx_strand_id
1 'polypeptide(L)'
;MESGMNYNRPIKVAEGIFWIGVYEPEANLHCNAYMIVEGDKALIIDGGSRPDFANIMMKILQTGIHPKNIVGLIYQHYEIGRAVQQE
;
A
#
# COMPACT_ATOMS: atom_id res chain seq x y z
N MET A 1 20.49 19.44 -5.68
CA MET A 1 19.06 19.09 -5.83
C MET A 1 19.00 17.59 -5.63
N GLU A 2 18.63 17.13 -4.43
CA GLU A 2 18.43 15.69 -4.23
C GLU A 2 17.19 15.27 -5.03
N SER A 3 17.41 14.55 -6.12
CA SER A 3 16.38 13.76 -6.78
C SER A 3 16.06 12.54 -5.91
N GLY A 4 15.55 12.78 -4.70
CA GLY A 4 15.12 11.72 -3.78
C GLY A 4 13.78 11.15 -4.22
N MET A 5 13.62 9.84 -4.19
CA MET A 5 12.31 9.23 -4.40
C MET A 5 11.33 9.71 -3.33
N ASN A 6 10.16 10.19 -3.76
CA ASN A 6 9.12 10.63 -2.83
C ASN A 6 8.33 9.41 -2.32
N TYR A 7 8.73 8.88 -1.17
CA TYR A 7 8.07 7.76 -0.51
C TYR A 7 6.69 8.10 0.07
N ASN A 8 6.20 9.33 -0.02
CA ASN A 8 4.84 9.70 0.41
C ASN A 8 3.78 9.55 -0.69
N ARG A 9 4.19 9.06 -1.86
CA ARG A 9 3.31 8.79 -3.01
C ARG A 9 3.37 7.31 -3.43
N PRO A 10 2.36 6.80 -4.15
CA PRO A 10 2.47 5.49 -4.78
C PRO A 10 3.62 5.52 -5.80
N ILE A 11 4.50 4.53 -5.72
CA ILE A 11 5.63 4.39 -6.65
C ILE A 11 5.25 3.33 -7.67
N LYS A 12 5.17 3.70 -8.95
CA LYS A 12 4.90 2.74 -10.03
C LYS A 12 6.13 1.84 -10.21
N VAL A 13 5.94 0.54 -9.99
CA VAL A 13 6.98 -0.50 -10.14
C VAL A 13 6.94 -1.10 -11.54
N ALA A 14 5.72 -1.33 -12.05
CA ALA A 14 5.46 -1.82 -13.39
C ALA A 14 4.08 -1.33 -13.87
N GLU A 15 3.66 -1.71 -15.07
CA GLU A 15 2.29 -1.47 -15.52
C GLU A 15 1.28 -2.14 -14.57
N GLY A 16 0.30 -1.36 -14.10
CA GLY A 16 -0.69 -1.82 -13.12
C GLY A 16 -0.14 -2.11 -11.71
N ILE A 17 1.17 -2.02 -11.46
CA ILE A 17 1.77 -2.40 -10.17
C ILE A 17 2.38 -1.18 -9.47
N PHE A 18 1.92 -0.93 -8.26
CA PHE A 18 2.37 0.18 -7.43
C PHE A 18 2.87 -0.33 -6.08
N TRP A 19 4.00 0.19 -5.63
CA TRP A 19 4.38 0.14 -4.22
C TRP A 19 3.62 1.25 -3.49
N ILE A 20 2.88 0.86 -2.45
CA ILE A 20 2.09 1.73 -1.58
C ILE A 20 2.53 1.63 -0.11
N GLY A 21 3.65 0.96 0.13
CA GLY A 21 4.24 0.72 1.43
C GLY A 21 4.67 1.96 2.21
N VAL A 22 5.21 1.81 3.41
CA VAL A 22 5.75 2.91 4.21
C VAL A 22 7.27 2.74 4.32
N TYR A 23 7.99 3.86 4.23
CA TYR A 23 9.42 3.91 4.52
C TYR A 23 9.63 4.80 5.74
N GLU A 24 10.21 4.23 6.80
CA GLU A 24 10.60 4.97 8.00
C GLU A 24 12.14 5.06 8.03
N PRO A 25 12.72 6.22 7.66
CA PRO A 25 14.16 6.41 7.54
C PRO A 25 14.92 6.12 8.83
N GLU A 26 14.34 6.48 9.98
CA GLU A 26 14.97 6.39 11.30
C GLU A 26 15.14 4.95 11.76
N ALA A 27 14.20 4.08 11.40
CA ALA A 27 14.22 2.66 11.73
C ALA A 27 14.82 1.79 10.61
N ASN A 28 15.01 2.34 9.42
CA ASN A 28 15.34 1.62 8.18
C ASN A 28 14.38 0.44 7.93
N LEU A 29 13.10 0.62 8.27
CA LEU A 29 12.05 -0.37 8.11
C LEU A 29 11.17 -0.02 6.91
N HIS A 30 10.83 -1.06 6.15
CA HIS A 30 9.88 -0.97 5.06
C HIS A 30 8.67 -1.84 5.34
N CYS A 31 7.48 -1.23 5.35
CA CYS A 31 6.25 -1.98 5.14
C CYS A 31 6.08 -2.14 3.62
N ASN A 32 6.23 -3.35 3.09
CA ASN A 32 6.24 -3.58 1.64
C ASN A 32 4.85 -3.86 1.07
N ALA A 33 3.93 -2.91 1.25
CA ALA A 33 2.60 -2.99 0.67
C ALA A 33 2.62 -2.71 -0.84
N TYR A 34 1.86 -3.49 -1.61
CA TYR A 34 1.69 -3.32 -3.05
C TYR A 34 0.23 -3.26 -3.44
N MET A 35 -0.04 -2.58 -4.55
CA MET A 35 -1.33 -2.59 -5.23
C MET A 35 -1.15 -3.07 -6.66
N ILE A 36 -1.99 -4.02 -7.05
CA ILE A 36 -2.13 -4.48 -8.44
C ILE A 36 -3.47 -3.96 -8.96
N VAL A 37 -3.44 -3.29 -10.10
CA VAL A 37 -4.59 -2.67 -10.75
C VAL A 37 -4.82 -3.33 -12.10
N GLU A 38 -6.06 -3.75 -12.33
CA GLU A 38 -6.53 -4.26 -13.62
C GLU A 38 -7.89 -3.63 -13.95
N GLY A 39 -7.90 -2.77 -14.98
CA GLY A 39 -9.08 -1.97 -15.30
C GLY A 39 -9.45 -1.04 -14.14
N ASP A 40 -10.66 -1.18 -13.61
CA ASP A 40 -11.15 -0.43 -12.47
C ASP A 40 -10.93 -1.14 -11.13
N LYS A 41 -10.48 -2.40 -11.13
CA LYS A 41 -10.32 -3.25 -9.94
C LYS A 41 -8.91 -3.17 -9.40
N ALA A 42 -8.79 -3.40 -8.10
CA ALA A 42 -7.50 -3.51 -7.43
C ALA A 42 -7.43 -4.67 -6.43
N LEU A 43 -6.23 -5.25 -6.31
CA LEU A 43 -5.82 -6.13 -5.23
C LEU A 43 -4.74 -5.44 -4.41
N ILE A 44 -4.80 -5.57 -3.10
CA ILE A 44 -3.75 -5.11 -2.19
C ILE A 44 -2.99 -6.32 -1.66
N ILE A 45 -1.67 -6.27 -1.77
CA ILE A 45 -0.75 -7.23 -1.14
C ILE A 45 -0.15 -6.52 0.06
N ASP A 46 -0.40 -7.08 1.25
CA ASP A 46 -0.10 -6.51 2.56
C ASP A 46 -0.72 -5.12 2.80
N GLY A 47 -1.69 -5.05 3.72
CA GLY A 47 -2.38 -3.79 4.05
C GLY A 47 -1.62 -2.87 5.03
N GLY A 48 -0.43 -3.29 5.46
CA GLY A 48 0.34 -2.65 6.53
C GLY A 48 -0.29 -2.77 7.92
N SER A 49 0.39 -2.22 8.92
CA SER A 49 -0.09 -2.22 10.30
C SER A 49 -1.17 -1.14 10.53
N ARG A 50 -1.87 -1.17 11.68
CA ARG A 50 -2.85 -0.12 12.04
C ARG A 50 -2.27 1.30 11.94
N PRO A 51 -1.06 1.59 12.46
CA PRO A 51 -0.42 2.89 12.28
C PRO A 51 -0.22 3.31 10.82
N ASP A 52 0.05 2.35 9.93
CA ASP A 52 0.36 2.61 8.52
C ASP A 52 -0.89 2.84 7.66
N PHE A 53 -2.07 2.45 8.16
CA PHE A 53 -3.31 2.44 7.39
C PHE A 53 -3.61 3.76 6.70
N ALA A 54 -3.46 4.88 7.41
CA ALA A 54 -3.74 6.21 6.86
C ALA A 54 -2.79 6.56 5.69
N ASN A 55 -1.50 6.24 5.83
CA ASN A 55 -0.50 6.48 4.80
C ASN A 55 -0.76 5.63 3.56
N ILE A 56 -1.09 4.35 3.75
CA ILE A 56 -1.39 3.40 2.69
C ILE A 56 -2.67 3.82 1.95
N MET A 57 -3.74 4.17 2.67
CA MET A 57 -5.00 4.61 2.06
C MET A 57 -4.81 5.89 1.24
N MET A 58 -4.04 6.87 1.74
CA MET A 58 -3.73 8.09 0.98
C MET A 58 -3.02 7.78 -0.35
N LYS A 59 -2.12 6.79 -0.37
CA LYS A 59 -1.45 6.36 -1.60
C LYS A 59 -2.39 5.65 -2.57
N ILE A 60 -3.29 4.81 -2.06
CA ILE A 60 -4.34 4.18 -2.87
C ILE A 60 -5.19 5.28 -3.54
N LEU A 61 -5.69 6.26 -2.78
CA LEU A 61 -6.48 7.36 -3.34
C LEU A 61 -5.73 8.17 -4.41
N GLN A 62 -4.42 8.36 -4.24
CA GLN A 62 -3.57 9.05 -5.22
C GLN A 62 -3.40 8.30 -6.55
N THR A 63 -3.70 7.00 -6.61
CA THR A 63 -3.71 6.24 -7.88
C THR A 63 -4.95 6.50 -8.72
N GLY A 64 -5.99 7.11 -8.14
CA GLY A 64 -7.29 7.30 -8.78
C GLY A 64 -8.23 6.09 -8.68
N ILE A 65 -7.79 4.98 -8.09
CA ILE A 65 -8.67 3.84 -7.82
C ILE A 65 -9.59 4.16 -6.65
N HIS A 66 -10.89 3.99 -6.88
CA HIS A 66 -11.88 4.14 -5.83
C HIS A 66 -11.78 2.96 -4.84
N PRO A 67 -11.73 3.17 -3.51
CA PRO A 67 -11.56 2.09 -2.54
C PRO A 67 -12.58 0.95 -2.65
N LYS A 68 -13.84 1.26 -3.01
CA LYS A 68 -14.89 0.28 -3.31
C LYS A 68 -14.52 -0.76 -4.39
N ASN A 69 -13.53 -0.47 -5.23
CA ASN A 69 -13.08 -1.36 -6.29
C ASN A 69 -11.89 -2.24 -5.85
N ILE A 70 -11.47 -2.15 -4.59
CA ILE A 70 -10.54 -3.12 -4.00
C ILE A 70 -11.32 -4.41 -3.80
N VAL A 71 -11.01 -5.41 -4.62
CA VAL A 71 -11.77 -6.68 -4.67
C VAL A 71 -11.19 -7.77 -3.78
N GLY A 72 -10.01 -7.54 -3.21
CA GLY A 72 -9.35 -8.51 -2.36
C GLY A 72 -8.07 -8.00 -1.71
N LEU A 73 -7.72 -8.65 -0.61
CA LEU A 73 -6.50 -8.42 0.16
C LEU A 73 -5.74 -9.74 0.26
N ILE A 74 -4.44 -9.71 -0.04
CA ILE A 74 -3.53 -10.83 0.12
C ILE A 74 -2.58 -10.49 1.26
N TYR A 75 -2.63 -11.24 2.36
CA TYR A 75 -1.73 -11.04 3.50
C TYR A 75 -0.62 -12.09 3.49
N GLN A 76 0.63 -11.63 3.52
CA GLN A 76 1.81 -12.50 3.55
C GLN A 76 2.28 -12.80 4.98
N HIS A 77 1.89 -12.00 5.97
CA HIS A 77 2.24 -12.19 7.38
C HIS A 77 1.01 -12.26 8.30
N TYR A 78 0.94 -13.32 9.13
CA TYR A 78 -0.21 -13.62 10.01
C TYR A 78 -0.57 -12.47 10.97
N GLU A 79 0.43 -11.79 11.54
CA GLU A 79 0.21 -10.68 12.48
C GLU A 79 -0.48 -9.46 11.85
N ILE A 80 -0.29 -9.23 10.55
CA ILE A 80 -0.86 -8.06 9.86
C ILE A 80 -2.36 -8.28 9.58
N GLY A 81 -2.78 -9.52 9.31
CA GLY A 81 -4.19 -9.85 9.07
C GLY A 81 -5.09 -9.62 10.29
N ARG A 82 -4.57 -9.74 11.52
CA ARG A 82 -5.37 -9.54 12.74
C ARG A 82 -5.78 -8.08 12.96
N ALA A 83 -5.04 -7.12 12.42
CA ALA A 83 -5.36 -5.70 12.54
C ALA A 83 -6.69 -5.33 11.87
N VAL A 84 -7.03 -6.02 10.77
CA VAL A 84 -8.19 -5.74 9.90
C VAL A 84 -9.38 -6.67 10.19
N GLN A 85 -9.14 -7.83 10.82
CA GLN A 85 -10.18 -8.83 11.14
C GLN A 85 -10.78 -8.74 12.56
N GLN A 86 -10.53 -7.65 13.29
CA GLN A 86 -11.06 -7.45 14.66
C GLN A 86 -12.34 -6.58 14.72
N GLU A 87 -13.09 -6.51 13.62
CA GLU A 87 -14.45 -5.96 13.60
C GLU A 87 -15.45 -7.05 13.17
#